data_AF-A0A8X7UV07-F1
#
_entry.id   AF-A0A8X7UV07-F1
#
_cell.length_a   1.000
_cell.length_b   1.000
_cell.length_c   1.000
_cell.angle_alpha   90.00
_cell.angle_beta   90.00
_cell.angle_gamma   90.00
#
_symmetry.space_group_name_H-M   'P 1'
#
loop_
_entity.id
_entity.type
_entity.pdbx_description
1 polymer ?
#
loop_
_entity_poly.entity_id
_entity_poly.type
_entity_poly.pdbx_seq_one_letter_code
_entity_poly.pdbx_strand_id
1 'polypeptide(L)'
;MNYLVEKYDRILNQTMVQLGASEKLAHARLKEIERVRAELKKGNNKAAEEKEVLRVKFEELVGKLKSDRASKKELAREKARLEWATVALEKEKAELREERDAAVEKLIKERQHLKDSRILEVTRERESVQAAMTDKANHGFSRVHDYLVHLDALGKAKNLYGQASGTRKCLEMIRDSGTEIPQEMIDVFTKQEKLHEAANLRVNPLSDSDLAISPLLLPSRFVDERFKASFDPYGSNADLIGSEATSQLLTLRDAVEDQYAGQSGEPAVDITLAPT
;
A
#
# COMPACT_ATOMS: atom_id res chain seq x y z
N MET A 1 23.21 134.83 -67.20
CA MET A 1 22.91 133.62 -66.41
C MET A 1 23.64 132.45 -67.07
N ASN A 2 24.43 131.67 -66.33
CA ASN A 2 25.51 130.85 -66.88
C ASN A 2 25.05 129.39 -67.11
N TYR A 3 24.88 128.97 -68.37
CA TYR A 3 24.34 127.66 -68.80
C TYR A 3 25.05 126.45 -68.17
N LEU A 4 26.34 126.61 -67.86
CA LEU A 4 27.13 125.58 -67.20
C LEU A 4 26.62 125.31 -65.77
N VAL A 5 26.20 126.36 -65.05
CA VAL A 5 25.73 126.26 -63.66
C VAL A 5 24.40 125.49 -63.60
N GLU A 6 23.45 125.74 -64.49
CA GLU A 6 22.18 124.98 -64.55
C GLU A 6 22.38 123.50 -64.91
N LYS A 7 23.34 123.19 -65.80
CA LYS A 7 23.65 121.80 -66.16
C LYS A 7 24.24 121.04 -64.97
N TYR A 8 25.16 121.67 -64.24
CA TYR A 8 25.72 121.11 -63.01
C TYR A 8 24.66 120.97 -61.92
N ASP A 9 23.80 121.97 -61.73
CA ASP A 9 22.76 121.95 -60.70
C ASP A 9 21.67 120.89 -60.99
N ARG A 10 21.32 120.68 -62.28
CA ARG A 10 20.41 119.60 -62.69
C ARG A 10 21.02 118.20 -62.46
N ILE A 11 22.30 118.02 -62.78
CA ILE A 11 23.01 116.74 -62.53
C ILE A 11 23.15 116.50 -61.03
N LEU A 12 23.53 117.52 -60.26
CA LEU A 12 23.65 117.43 -58.81
C LEU A 12 22.32 117.02 -58.17
N ASN A 13 21.24 117.71 -58.51
CA ASN A 13 19.90 117.38 -58.01
C ASN A 13 19.45 115.97 -58.42
N GLN A 14 19.72 115.54 -59.67
CA GLN A 14 19.43 114.18 -60.12
C GLN A 14 20.21 113.13 -59.34
N THR A 15 21.50 113.36 -59.09
CA THR A 15 22.34 112.44 -58.29
C THR A 15 21.94 112.41 -56.83
N MET A 16 21.52 113.53 -56.23
CA MET A 16 20.97 113.58 -54.87
C MET A 16 19.69 112.75 -54.74
N VAL A 17 18.79 112.82 -55.72
CA VAL A 17 17.55 112.02 -55.74
C VAL A 17 17.86 110.54 -55.93
N GLN A 18 18.78 110.18 -56.83
CA GLN A 18 19.20 108.80 -57.04
C GLN A 18 19.93 108.23 -55.81
N LEU A 19 20.78 109.02 -55.16
CA LEU A 19 21.47 108.64 -53.93
C LEU A 19 20.46 108.41 -52.81
N GLY A 20 19.52 109.34 -52.59
CA GLY A 20 18.47 109.18 -51.58
C GLY A 20 17.54 107.98 -51.86
N ALA A 21 17.27 107.66 -53.12
CA ALA A 21 16.54 106.44 -53.50
C ALA A 21 17.35 105.16 -53.24
N SER A 22 18.65 105.17 -53.54
CA SER A 22 19.57 104.07 -53.31
C SER A 22 19.80 103.82 -51.81
N GLU A 23 19.94 104.87 -51.02
CA GLU A 23 20.08 104.79 -49.55
C GLU A 23 18.82 104.22 -48.89
N LYS A 24 17.63 104.66 -49.31
CA LYS A 24 16.36 104.08 -48.85
C LYS A 24 16.24 102.60 -49.21
N LEU A 25 16.64 102.23 -50.44
CA LEU A 25 16.68 100.83 -50.87
C LEU A 25 17.70 100.01 -50.07
N ALA A 26 18.88 100.56 -49.79
CA ALA A 26 19.92 99.92 -49.01
C ALA A 26 19.46 99.69 -47.55
N HIS A 27 18.82 100.68 -46.92
CA HIS A 27 18.23 100.53 -45.59
C HIS A 27 17.11 99.49 -45.56
N ALA A 28 16.23 99.46 -46.57
CA ALA A 28 15.19 98.44 -46.68
C ALA A 28 15.79 97.03 -46.83
N ARG A 29 16.82 96.88 -47.67
CA ARG A 29 17.56 95.61 -47.86
C ARG A 29 18.27 95.17 -46.59
N LEU A 30 18.93 96.08 -45.87
CA LEU A 30 19.58 95.78 -44.59
C LEU A 30 18.58 95.29 -43.55
N LYS A 31 17.43 95.95 -43.43
CA LYS A 31 16.36 95.55 -42.51
C LYS A 31 15.82 94.14 -42.82
N GLU A 32 15.66 93.81 -44.10
CA GLU A 32 15.22 92.47 -44.49
C GLU A 32 16.30 91.40 -44.23
N ILE A 33 17.57 91.72 -44.47
CA ILE A 33 18.70 90.84 -44.12
C ILE A 33 18.74 90.57 -42.61
N GLU A 34 18.52 91.59 -41.77
CA GLU A 34 18.46 91.44 -40.31
C GLU A 34 17.30 90.55 -39.88
N ARG A 35 16.11 90.72 -40.48
CA ARG A 35 14.94 89.86 -40.22
C ARG A 35 15.24 88.40 -40.57
N VAL A 36 15.77 88.16 -41.77
CA VAL A 36 16.15 86.80 -42.23
C VAL A 36 17.22 86.20 -41.32
N ARG A 37 18.22 86.97 -40.90
CA ARG A 37 19.24 86.50 -39.94
C ARG A 37 18.64 86.13 -38.58
N ALA A 38 17.69 86.92 -38.07
CA ALA A 38 17.01 86.62 -36.81
C ALA A 38 16.15 85.35 -36.91
N GLU A 39 15.44 85.16 -38.02
CA GLU A 39 14.65 83.96 -38.29
C GLU A 39 15.54 82.72 -38.44
N LEU A 40 16.64 82.81 -39.18
CA LEU A 40 17.62 81.73 -39.31
C LEU A 40 18.24 81.36 -37.95
N LYS A 41 18.58 82.36 -37.12
CA LYS A 41 19.10 82.12 -35.76
C LYS A 41 18.07 81.41 -34.89
N LYS A 42 16.81 81.82 -34.94
CA LYS A 42 15.72 81.18 -34.20
C LYS A 42 15.46 79.75 -34.67
N GLY A 43 15.48 79.51 -35.98
CA GLY A 43 15.36 78.18 -36.58
C GLY A 43 16.51 77.26 -36.17
N ASN A 44 17.75 77.75 -36.22
CA ASN A 44 18.93 76.99 -35.84
C ASN A 44 18.93 76.63 -34.35
N ASN A 45 18.54 77.57 -33.46
CA ASN A 45 18.45 77.29 -32.04
C ASN A 45 17.39 76.22 -31.73
N LYS A 46 16.21 76.31 -32.34
CA LYS A 46 15.16 75.29 -32.20
C LYS A 46 15.62 73.92 -32.70
N ALA A 47 16.26 73.88 -33.87
CA ALA A 47 16.81 72.65 -34.42
C ALA A 47 17.91 72.04 -33.51
N ALA A 48 18.72 72.88 -32.86
CA ALA A 48 19.73 72.44 -31.90
C ALA A 48 19.10 71.85 -30.62
N GLU A 49 18.06 72.49 -30.08
CA GLU A 49 17.30 71.99 -28.92
C GLU A 49 16.61 70.65 -29.23
N GLU A 50 15.93 70.54 -30.38
CA GLU A 50 15.30 69.29 -30.82
C GLU A 50 16.31 68.17 -31.04
N LYS A 51 17.47 68.48 -31.63
CA LYS A 51 18.57 67.54 -31.81
C LYS A 51 19.09 67.02 -30.47
N GLU A 52 19.20 67.89 -29.47
CA GLU A 52 19.63 67.51 -28.13
C GLU A 52 18.62 66.59 -27.43
N VAL A 53 17.34 66.95 -27.50
CA VAL A 53 16.24 66.10 -26.96
C VAL A 53 16.24 64.72 -27.62
N LEU A 54 16.42 64.65 -28.93
CA LEU A 54 16.51 63.38 -29.67
C LEU A 54 17.74 62.58 -29.26
N ARG A 55 18.89 63.24 -29.04
CA ARG A 55 20.12 62.58 -28.58
C ARG A 55 19.91 61.92 -27.22
N VAL A 56 19.33 62.63 -26.25
CA VAL A 56 19.05 62.08 -24.91
C VAL A 56 18.09 60.89 -24.97
N LYS A 57 17.00 61.00 -25.74
CA LYS A 57 16.05 59.89 -25.93
C LYS A 57 16.70 58.67 -26.60
N PHE A 58 17.58 58.90 -27.57
CA PHE A 58 18.32 57.82 -28.23
C PHE A 58 19.26 57.12 -27.25
N GLU A 59 20.00 57.86 -26.44
CA GLU A 59 20.88 57.29 -25.41
C GLU A 59 20.10 56.47 -24.38
N GLU A 60 18.94 56.95 -23.93
CA GLU A 60 18.06 56.22 -23.01
C GLU A 60 17.56 54.91 -23.64
N LEU A 61 17.13 54.93 -24.90
CA LEU A 61 16.70 53.72 -25.63
C LEU A 61 17.86 52.74 -25.81
N VAL A 62 19.06 53.22 -26.11
CA VAL A 62 20.27 52.40 -26.21
C VAL A 62 20.59 51.74 -24.86
N GLY A 63 20.46 52.49 -23.76
CA GLY A 63 20.61 51.96 -22.41
C GLY A 63 19.62 50.84 -22.09
N LYS A 64 18.33 51.06 -22.36
CA LYS A 64 17.27 50.06 -22.18
C LYS A 64 17.52 48.81 -23.02
N LEU A 65 17.91 48.96 -24.29
CA LEU A 65 18.23 47.84 -25.18
C LEU A 65 19.42 47.00 -24.67
N LYS A 66 20.47 47.66 -24.14
CA LYS A 66 21.63 46.97 -23.55
C LYS A 66 21.22 46.17 -22.31
N SER A 67 20.39 46.73 -21.44
CA SER A 67 19.86 46.06 -20.25
C SER A 67 18.99 44.85 -20.61
N ASP A 68 18.04 45.03 -21.55
CA ASP A 68 17.17 43.95 -22.02
C ASP A 68 17.96 42.80 -22.69
N ARG A 69 19.02 43.14 -23.43
CA ARG A 69 19.93 42.13 -23.98
C ARG A 69 20.69 41.37 -22.90
N ALA A 70 21.02 42.02 -21.78
CA ALA A 70 21.70 41.36 -20.66
C ALA A 70 20.73 40.44 -19.89
N SER A 71 19.53 40.93 -19.56
CA SER A 71 18.49 40.12 -18.90
C SER A 71 18.08 38.91 -19.73
N LYS A 72 17.94 39.07 -21.05
CA LYS A 72 17.64 37.95 -21.96
C LYS A 72 18.73 36.88 -21.97
N LYS A 73 20.01 37.27 -21.88
CA LYS A 73 21.12 36.31 -21.78
C LYS A 73 21.12 35.57 -20.44
N GLU A 74 20.80 36.26 -19.36
CA GLU A 74 20.69 35.65 -18.03
C GLU A 74 19.52 34.67 -17.97
N LEU A 75 18.35 35.07 -18.46
CA LEU A 75 17.18 34.20 -18.57
C LEU A 75 17.48 32.95 -19.41
N ALA A 76 18.22 33.08 -20.51
CA ALA A 76 18.61 31.92 -21.31
C ALA A 76 19.52 30.94 -20.56
N ARG A 77 20.45 31.43 -19.72
CA ARG A 77 21.31 30.57 -18.90
C ARG A 77 20.52 29.88 -17.80
N GLU A 78 19.62 30.62 -17.16
CA GLU A 78 18.79 30.05 -16.09
C GLU A 78 17.81 29.02 -16.65
N LYS A 79 17.23 29.28 -17.83
CA LYS A 79 16.41 28.30 -18.54
C LYS A 79 17.18 26.99 -18.79
N ALA A 80 18.42 27.08 -19.28
CA ALA A 80 19.24 25.89 -19.52
C ALA A 80 19.58 25.13 -18.23
N ARG A 81 19.81 25.84 -17.12
CA ARG A 81 20.00 25.21 -15.80
C ARG A 81 18.76 24.50 -15.30
N LEU A 82 17.59 25.13 -15.42
CA LEU A 82 16.32 24.53 -15.03
C LEU A 82 16.00 23.30 -15.88
N GLU A 83 16.22 23.36 -17.20
CA GLU A 83 16.06 22.20 -18.08
C GLU A 83 16.95 21.05 -17.64
N TRP A 84 18.23 21.32 -17.35
CA TRP A 84 19.13 20.28 -16.84
C TRP A 84 18.68 19.71 -15.49
N ALA A 85 18.25 20.57 -14.55
CA ALA A 85 17.76 20.16 -13.24
C ALA A 85 16.48 19.30 -13.36
N THR A 86 15.58 19.63 -14.29
CA THR A 86 14.38 18.83 -14.54
C THR A 86 14.72 17.43 -15.04
N VAL A 87 15.70 17.30 -15.96
CA VAL A 87 16.16 16.00 -16.45
C VAL A 87 16.80 15.18 -15.33
N ALA A 88 17.64 15.81 -14.49
CA ALA A 88 18.26 15.13 -13.36
C ALA A 88 17.22 14.63 -12.35
N LEU A 89 16.22 15.46 -12.04
CA LEU A 89 15.17 15.14 -11.08
C LEU A 89 14.20 14.05 -11.60
N GLU A 90 13.88 14.06 -12.90
CA GLU A 90 13.10 12.97 -13.49
C GLU A 90 13.86 11.64 -13.49
N LYS A 91 15.19 11.66 -13.65
CA LYS A 91 16.02 10.46 -13.50
C LYS A 91 16.00 9.95 -12.06
N GLU A 92 16.23 10.81 -11.07
CA GLU A 92 16.20 10.41 -9.65
C GLU A 92 14.82 9.88 -9.23
N LYS A 93 13.73 10.51 -9.71
CA LYS A 93 12.38 9.99 -9.49
C LYS A 93 12.18 8.59 -10.05
N ALA A 94 12.75 8.28 -11.23
CA ALA A 94 12.65 6.96 -11.83
C ALA A 94 13.40 5.92 -10.99
N GLU A 95 14.63 6.23 -10.56
CA GLU A 95 15.43 5.36 -9.69
C GLU A 95 14.72 5.10 -8.35
N LEU A 96 14.20 6.14 -7.71
CA LEU A 96 13.45 6.00 -6.46
C LEU A 96 12.18 5.16 -6.63
N ARG A 97 11.46 5.29 -7.75
CA ARG A 97 10.29 4.45 -8.05
C ARG A 97 10.68 2.98 -8.18
N GLU A 98 11.75 2.69 -8.92
CA GLU A 98 12.26 1.31 -9.07
C GLU A 98 12.69 0.70 -7.73
N GLU A 99 13.39 1.46 -6.87
CA GLU A 99 13.75 1.03 -5.52
C GLU A 99 12.52 0.76 -4.66
N ARG A 100 11.51 1.65 -4.72
CA ARG A 100 10.26 1.51 -3.96
C ARG A 100 9.50 0.27 -4.41
N ASP A 101 9.39 0.03 -5.71
CA ASP A 101 8.70 -1.15 -6.26
C ASP A 101 9.44 -2.44 -5.93
N ALA A 102 10.78 -2.45 -6.00
CA ALA A 102 11.59 -3.59 -5.57
C ALA A 102 11.46 -3.88 -4.07
N ALA A 103 11.37 -2.85 -3.24
CA ALA A 103 11.13 -2.99 -1.80
C ALA A 103 9.73 -3.55 -1.51
N VAL A 104 8.70 -3.06 -2.20
CA VAL A 104 7.32 -3.57 -2.08
C VAL A 104 7.25 -5.04 -2.50
N GLU A 105 7.88 -5.42 -3.61
CA GLU A 105 7.90 -6.80 -4.09
C GLU A 105 8.56 -7.76 -3.09
N LYS A 106 9.65 -7.34 -2.44
CA LYS A 106 10.28 -8.11 -1.36
C LYS A 106 9.33 -8.31 -0.18
N LEU A 107 8.60 -7.27 0.21
CA LEU A 107 7.65 -7.34 1.32
C LEU A 107 6.43 -8.21 0.98
N ILE A 108 5.94 -8.18 -0.26
CA ILE A 108 4.85 -9.08 -0.71
C ILE A 108 5.29 -10.53 -0.61
N LYS A 109 6.50 -10.85 -1.09
CA LYS A 109 7.08 -12.20 -0.99
C LYS A 109 7.24 -12.65 0.46
N GLU A 110 7.74 -11.78 1.33
CA GLU A 110 7.88 -12.10 2.76
C GLU A 110 6.53 -12.33 3.42
N ARG A 111 5.53 -11.49 3.15
CA ARG A 111 4.17 -11.70 3.67
C ARG A 111 3.59 -13.04 3.21
N GLN A 112 3.78 -13.41 1.95
CA GLN A 112 3.30 -14.68 1.42
C GLN A 112 4.04 -15.86 2.08
N HIS A 113 5.37 -15.76 2.21
CA HIS A 113 6.18 -16.74 2.92
C HIS A 113 5.73 -16.94 4.38
N LEU A 114 5.51 -15.84 5.13
CA LEU A 114 5.02 -15.91 6.52
C LEU A 114 3.63 -16.52 6.62
N LYS A 115 2.72 -16.19 5.67
CA LYS A 115 1.39 -16.79 5.59
C LYS A 115 1.48 -18.30 5.36
N ASP A 116 2.29 -18.73 4.40
CA ASP A 116 2.46 -20.14 4.07
C ASP A 116 3.16 -20.92 5.21
N SER A 117 4.17 -20.32 5.83
CA SER A 117 4.83 -20.86 7.02
C SER A 117 3.83 -21.06 8.16
N ARG A 118 2.98 -20.06 8.44
CA ARG A 118 1.96 -20.14 9.48
C ARG A 118 0.92 -21.21 9.17
N ILE A 119 0.48 -21.33 7.91
CA ILE A 119 -0.47 -22.37 7.49
C ILE A 119 0.14 -23.76 7.72
N LEU A 120 1.38 -23.98 7.28
CA LEU A 120 2.07 -25.26 7.47
C LEU A 120 2.20 -25.62 8.96
N GLU A 121 2.60 -24.67 9.78
CA GLU A 121 2.76 -24.82 11.23
C GLU A 121 1.45 -25.17 11.95
N VAL A 122 0.38 -24.43 11.68
CA VAL A 122 -0.95 -24.69 12.24
C VAL A 122 -1.48 -26.05 11.77
N THR A 123 -1.19 -26.42 10.51
CA THR A 123 -1.63 -27.72 9.96
C THR A 123 -0.93 -28.87 10.68
N ARG A 124 0.40 -28.79 10.86
CA ARG A 124 1.17 -29.77 11.65
C ARG A 124 0.67 -29.88 13.09
N GLU A 125 0.30 -28.76 13.71
CA GLU A 125 -0.27 -28.79 15.07
C GLU A 125 -1.63 -29.49 15.09
N ARG A 126 -2.52 -29.16 14.14
CA ARG A 126 -3.85 -29.79 14.04
C ARG A 126 -3.73 -31.29 13.81
N GLU A 127 -2.81 -31.72 12.94
CA GLU A 127 -2.51 -33.13 12.71
C GLU A 127 -2.00 -33.81 13.99
N SER A 128 -1.07 -33.17 14.71
CA SER A 128 -0.55 -33.69 15.98
C SER A 128 -1.63 -33.80 17.06
N VAL A 129 -2.50 -32.79 17.19
CA VAL A 129 -3.62 -32.81 18.14
C VAL A 129 -4.62 -33.89 17.76
N GLN A 130 -4.96 -33.98 16.46
CA GLN A 130 -5.88 -34.99 15.95
C GLN A 130 -5.35 -36.41 16.21
N ALA A 131 -4.07 -36.66 15.92
CA ALA A 131 -3.43 -37.95 16.20
C ALA A 131 -3.52 -38.32 17.69
N ALA A 132 -3.16 -37.39 18.58
CA ALA A 132 -3.27 -37.62 20.02
C ALA A 132 -4.72 -37.84 20.50
N MET A 133 -5.71 -37.18 19.87
CA MET A 133 -7.13 -37.39 20.19
C MET A 133 -7.58 -38.78 19.76
N THR A 134 -7.18 -39.19 18.55
CA THR A 134 -7.44 -40.52 18.03
C THR A 134 -6.81 -41.60 18.92
N ASP A 135 -5.56 -41.42 19.34
CA ASP A 135 -4.88 -42.36 20.23
C ASP A 135 -5.58 -42.48 21.59
N LYS A 136 -5.95 -41.35 22.20
CA LYS A 136 -6.70 -41.33 23.47
C LYS A 136 -8.06 -42.03 23.33
N ALA A 137 -8.79 -41.77 22.25
CA ALA A 137 -10.07 -42.41 21.98
C ALA A 137 -9.90 -43.92 21.76
N ASN A 138 -8.94 -44.33 20.93
CA ASN A 138 -8.64 -45.74 20.68
C ASN A 138 -8.25 -46.49 21.95
N HIS A 139 -7.48 -45.86 22.84
CA HIS A 139 -7.15 -46.44 24.14
C HIS A 139 -8.41 -46.67 24.99
N GLY A 140 -9.30 -45.68 25.09
CA GLY A 140 -10.58 -45.81 25.79
C GLY A 140 -11.45 -46.93 25.20
N PHE A 141 -11.63 -46.96 23.87
CA PHE A 141 -12.40 -48.00 23.19
C PHE A 141 -11.80 -49.39 23.37
N SER A 142 -10.48 -49.54 23.33
CA SER A 142 -9.81 -50.82 23.55
C SER A 142 -10.10 -51.35 24.95
N ARG A 143 -10.04 -50.49 25.98
CA ARG A 143 -10.36 -50.88 27.35
C ARG A 143 -11.82 -51.28 27.54
N VAL A 144 -12.75 -50.55 26.91
CA VAL A 144 -14.17 -50.92 26.91
C VAL A 144 -14.39 -52.27 26.21
N HIS A 145 -13.73 -52.47 25.06
CA HIS A 145 -13.81 -53.73 24.34
C HIS A 145 -13.29 -54.91 25.20
N ASP A 146 -12.12 -54.77 25.82
CA ASP A 146 -11.55 -55.79 26.70
C ASP A 146 -12.47 -56.10 27.88
N TYR A 147 -13.07 -55.07 28.48
CA TYR A 147 -14.06 -55.23 29.54
C TYR A 147 -15.28 -56.06 29.07
N LEU A 148 -15.81 -55.77 27.88
CA LEU A 148 -16.94 -56.52 27.31
C LEU A 148 -16.58 -57.97 27.01
N VAL A 149 -15.38 -58.24 26.48
CA VAL A 149 -14.88 -59.61 26.24
C VAL A 149 -14.78 -60.38 27.56
N HIS A 150 -14.24 -59.75 28.61
CA HIS A 150 -14.16 -60.37 29.93
C HIS A 150 -15.55 -60.61 30.56
N LEU A 151 -16.49 -59.69 30.38
CA LEU A 151 -17.88 -59.88 30.82
C LEU A 151 -18.56 -61.06 30.11
N ASP A 152 -18.40 -61.19 28.79
CA ASP A 152 -18.94 -62.32 28.01
C ASP A 152 -18.36 -63.66 28.49
N ALA A 153 -17.04 -63.71 28.72
CA ALA A 153 -16.38 -64.89 29.26
C ALA A 153 -16.90 -65.24 30.68
N LEU A 154 -17.10 -64.24 31.54
CA LEU A 154 -17.71 -64.44 32.86
C LEU A 154 -19.14 -64.96 32.75
N GLY A 155 -19.95 -64.41 31.83
CA GLY A 155 -21.30 -64.87 31.56
C GLY A 155 -21.35 -66.34 31.14
N LYS A 156 -20.47 -66.76 30.22
CA LYS A 156 -20.30 -68.16 29.80
C LYS A 156 -19.90 -69.06 30.97
N ALA A 157 -18.92 -68.64 31.79
CA ALA A 157 -18.50 -69.40 32.96
C ALA A 157 -19.64 -69.59 33.98
N LYS A 158 -20.41 -68.54 34.26
CA LYS A 158 -21.58 -68.60 35.15
C LYS A 158 -22.67 -69.54 34.61
N ASN A 159 -22.92 -69.52 33.30
CA ASN A 159 -23.88 -70.43 32.67
C ASN A 159 -23.44 -71.89 32.80
N LEU A 160 -22.16 -72.19 32.54
CA LEU A 160 -21.61 -73.55 32.67
C LEU A 160 -21.60 -74.03 34.12
N TYR A 161 -21.26 -73.14 35.07
CA TYR A 161 -21.40 -73.41 36.50
C TYR A 161 -22.86 -73.75 36.86
N GLY A 162 -23.81 -72.93 36.41
CA GLY A 162 -25.24 -73.14 36.65
C GLY A 162 -25.76 -74.46 36.07
N GLN A 163 -25.31 -74.84 34.87
CA GLN A 163 -25.62 -76.13 34.26
C GLN A 163 -25.05 -77.29 35.09
N ALA A 164 -23.75 -77.26 35.42
CA ALA A 164 -23.11 -78.32 36.21
C ALA A 164 -23.74 -78.47 37.60
N SER A 165 -23.99 -77.36 38.30
CA SER A 165 -24.63 -77.32 39.61
C SER A 165 -26.08 -77.82 39.56
N GLY A 166 -26.84 -77.39 38.54
CA GLY A 166 -28.22 -77.83 38.32
C GLY A 166 -28.33 -79.32 38.01
N THR A 167 -27.52 -79.81 37.07
CA THR A 167 -27.47 -81.24 36.70
C THR A 167 -27.02 -82.10 37.88
N ARG A 168 -26.00 -81.68 38.65
CA ARG A 168 -25.58 -82.38 39.86
C ARG A 168 -26.73 -82.54 40.84
N LYS A 169 -27.44 -81.44 41.15
CA LYS A 169 -28.60 -81.46 42.07
C LYS A 169 -29.73 -82.38 41.57
N CYS A 170 -30.02 -82.38 40.27
CA CYS A 170 -31.02 -83.29 39.71
C CYS A 170 -30.60 -84.76 39.85
N LEU A 171 -29.33 -85.10 39.59
CA LEU A 171 -28.83 -86.46 39.76
C LEU A 171 -28.85 -86.90 41.23
N GLU A 172 -28.48 -86.01 42.16
CA GLU A 172 -28.59 -86.27 43.60
C GLU A 172 -30.05 -86.56 44.01
N MET A 173 -31.00 -85.74 43.56
CA MET A 173 -32.43 -85.98 43.83
C MET A 173 -32.93 -87.32 43.29
N ILE A 174 -32.53 -87.70 42.07
CA ILE A 174 -32.95 -88.98 41.47
C ILE A 174 -32.34 -90.16 42.24
N ARG A 175 -31.06 -90.07 42.62
CA ARG A 175 -30.41 -91.06 43.48
C ARG A 175 -31.15 -91.19 44.81
N ASP A 176 -31.45 -90.07 45.46
CA ASP A 176 -32.12 -90.02 46.75
C ASP A 176 -33.58 -90.54 46.68
N SER A 177 -34.20 -90.52 45.48
CA SER A 177 -35.52 -91.12 45.22
C SER A 177 -35.50 -92.65 45.03
N GLY A 178 -34.33 -93.29 45.13
CA GLY A 178 -34.18 -94.75 45.10
C GLY A 178 -33.73 -95.35 43.77
N THR A 179 -33.31 -94.53 42.81
CA THR A 179 -32.71 -95.00 41.55
C THR A 179 -31.21 -95.19 41.73
N GLU A 180 -30.64 -96.32 41.26
CA GLU A 180 -29.19 -96.55 41.33
C GLU A 180 -28.43 -95.68 40.31
N ILE A 181 -27.97 -94.50 40.75
CA ILE A 181 -27.05 -93.64 40.00
C ILE A 181 -25.63 -93.81 40.56
N PRO A 182 -24.63 -94.16 39.72
CA PRO A 182 -23.23 -94.25 40.16
C PRO A 182 -22.70 -92.91 40.69
N GLN A 183 -22.05 -92.93 41.85
CA GLN A 183 -21.48 -91.73 42.48
C GLN A 183 -20.44 -91.05 41.58
N GLU A 184 -19.70 -91.82 40.79
CA GLU A 184 -18.72 -91.33 39.81
C GLU A 184 -19.33 -90.33 38.83
N MET A 185 -20.60 -90.52 38.44
CA MET A 185 -21.32 -89.61 37.54
C MET A 185 -21.61 -88.27 38.21
N ILE A 186 -21.96 -88.28 39.50
CA ILE A 186 -22.19 -87.05 40.30
C ILE A 186 -20.87 -86.32 40.54
N ASP A 187 -19.78 -87.07 40.76
CA ASP A 187 -18.45 -86.52 40.99
C ASP A 187 -17.89 -85.77 39.76
N VAL A 188 -18.25 -86.19 38.54
CA VAL A 188 -17.90 -85.46 37.30
C VAL A 188 -18.48 -84.05 37.33
N PHE A 189 -19.77 -83.90 37.63
CA PHE A 189 -20.42 -82.58 37.70
C PHE A 189 -19.96 -81.78 38.92
N THR A 190 -19.62 -82.44 40.02
CA THR A 190 -19.01 -81.79 41.19
C THR A 190 -17.64 -81.19 40.86
N LYS A 191 -16.82 -81.91 40.09
CA LYS A 191 -15.53 -81.39 39.58
C LYS A 191 -15.76 -80.23 38.60
N GLN A 192 -16.74 -80.35 37.71
CA GLN A 192 -17.07 -79.32 36.73
C GLN A 192 -17.60 -78.03 37.39
N GLU A 193 -18.45 -78.15 38.41
CA GLU A 193 -18.90 -77.03 39.25
C GLU A 193 -17.71 -76.30 39.87
N LYS A 194 -16.80 -77.02 40.55
CA LYS A 194 -15.58 -76.44 41.15
C LYS A 194 -14.65 -75.78 40.14
N LEU A 195 -14.49 -76.38 38.94
CA LEU A 195 -13.67 -75.81 37.87
C LEU A 195 -14.21 -74.45 37.40
N HIS A 196 -15.53 -74.34 37.20
CA HIS A 196 -16.14 -73.09 36.74
C HIS A 196 -16.33 -72.07 37.87
N GLU A 197 -16.47 -72.52 39.12
CA GLU A 197 -16.48 -71.67 40.30
C GLU A 197 -15.12 -70.97 40.52
N ALA A 198 -14.03 -71.73 40.37
CA ALA A 198 -12.67 -71.20 40.42
C ALA A 198 -12.35 -70.29 39.21
N ALA A 199 -13.06 -70.48 38.09
CA ALA A 199 -13.00 -69.61 36.92
C ALA A 199 -13.89 -68.35 37.05
N ASN A 200 -14.34 -67.97 38.25
CA ASN A 200 -14.97 -66.67 38.51
C ASN A 200 -13.98 -65.53 38.19
N LEU A 201 -13.93 -65.17 36.91
CA LEU A 201 -13.19 -64.03 36.39
C LEU A 201 -13.78 -62.76 37.01
N ARG A 202 -13.14 -62.22 38.06
CA ARG A 202 -13.49 -60.89 38.56
C ARG A 202 -13.24 -59.90 37.44
N VAL A 203 -14.30 -59.33 36.89
CA VAL A 203 -14.18 -58.23 35.92
C VAL A 203 -14.13 -56.93 36.70
N ASN A 204 -13.01 -56.22 36.60
CA ASN A 204 -12.86 -54.91 37.24
C ASN A 204 -13.81 -53.91 36.57
N PRO A 205 -14.53 -53.06 37.34
CA PRO A 205 -15.36 -52.01 36.77
C PRO A 205 -14.54 -51.05 35.91
N LEU A 206 -15.13 -50.58 34.82
CA LEU A 206 -14.60 -49.41 34.10
C LEU A 206 -14.66 -48.19 35.01
N SER A 207 -13.62 -47.36 34.97
CA SER A 207 -13.58 -46.09 35.68
C SER A 207 -14.13 -44.96 34.82
N ASP A 208 -14.61 -43.89 35.44
CA ASP A 208 -15.14 -42.72 34.72
C ASP A 208 -14.09 -42.07 33.80
N SER A 209 -12.81 -42.14 34.17
CA SER A 209 -11.70 -41.71 33.30
C SER A 209 -11.58 -42.49 32.01
N ASP A 210 -12.08 -43.73 31.96
CA ASP A 210 -12.06 -44.59 30.76
C ASP A 210 -13.17 -44.21 29.79
N LEU A 211 -14.21 -43.56 30.31
CA LEU A 211 -15.38 -43.07 29.57
C LEU A 211 -15.24 -41.58 29.23
N ALA A 212 -14.34 -40.86 29.90
CA ALA A 212 -14.14 -39.44 29.70
C ALA A 212 -13.21 -39.12 28.51
N ILE A 213 -13.80 -38.66 27.41
CA ILE A 213 -13.07 -38.03 26.29
C ILE A 213 -12.89 -36.53 26.58
N SER A 214 -12.40 -36.19 27.78
CA SER A 214 -12.15 -34.78 28.12
C SER A 214 -11.11 -34.16 27.18
N PRO A 215 -11.16 -32.83 26.95
CA PRO A 215 -10.25 -32.13 26.05
C PRO A 215 -8.79 -32.46 26.36
N LEU A 216 -7.98 -32.60 25.32
CA LEU A 216 -6.55 -32.82 25.49
C LEU A 216 -5.89 -31.55 26.03
N LEU A 217 -5.13 -31.70 27.11
CA LEU A 217 -4.18 -30.68 27.57
C LEU A 217 -2.83 -30.98 26.92
N LEU A 218 -2.70 -30.62 25.64
CA LEU A 218 -1.42 -30.71 24.94
C LEU A 218 -0.65 -29.39 25.08
N PRO A 219 0.64 -29.43 25.44
CA PRO A 219 1.52 -28.27 25.32
C PRO A 219 1.58 -27.87 23.85
N SER A 220 1.03 -26.70 23.51
CA SER A 220 1.14 -26.16 22.15
C SER A 220 2.25 -25.15 22.08
N ARG A 221 3.17 -25.33 21.13
CA ARG A 221 4.24 -24.35 20.84
C ARG A 221 3.71 -22.99 20.33
N PHE A 222 2.44 -22.93 19.92
CA PHE A 222 1.79 -21.70 19.46
C PHE A 222 1.10 -20.92 20.57
N VAL A 223 0.93 -21.55 21.74
CA VAL A 223 0.30 -20.94 22.90
C VAL A 223 1.39 -20.61 23.90
N ASP A 224 1.80 -19.34 23.91
CA ASP A 224 2.59 -18.82 25.02
C ASP A 224 1.66 -18.56 26.20
N GLU A 225 1.89 -19.29 27.30
CA GLU A 225 1.06 -19.23 28.50
C GLU A 225 0.98 -17.84 29.12
N ARG A 226 1.98 -16.98 28.89
CA ARG A 226 2.00 -15.60 29.38
C ARG A 226 0.86 -14.76 28.81
N PHE A 227 0.49 -15.00 27.55
CA PHE A 227 -0.58 -14.25 26.87
C PHE A 227 -1.94 -14.94 26.98
N LYS A 228 -1.98 -16.17 27.51
CA LYS A 228 -3.21 -16.96 27.61
C LYS A 228 -4.27 -16.30 28.51
N ALA A 229 -3.84 -15.58 29.55
CA ALA A 229 -4.75 -14.87 30.45
C ALA A 229 -5.31 -13.57 29.84
N SER A 230 -4.58 -12.94 28.91
CA SER A 230 -4.99 -11.71 28.22
C SER A 230 -5.75 -11.96 26.92
N PHE A 231 -5.73 -13.20 26.41
CA PHE A 231 -6.39 -13.58 25.17
C PHE A 231 -7.90 -13.64 25.40
N ASP A 232 -8.66 -12.87 24.63
CA ASP A 232 -10.10 -13.04 24.56
C ASP A 232 -10.40 -14.13 23.52
N PRO A 233 -10.90 -15.30 23.92
CA PRO A 233 -11.22 -16.37 22.97
C PRO A 233 -12.42 -16.05 22.06
N TYR A 234 -13.24 -15.05 22.41
CA TYR A 234 -14.47 -14.70 21.69
C TYR A 234 -14.49 -13.26 21.17
N GLY A 235 -13.47 -12.45 21.47
CA GLY A 235 -13.37 -11.04 21.10
C GLY A 235 -12.14 -10.68 20.25
N SER A 236 -11.94 -9.38 20.08
CA SER A 236 -10.81 -8.84 19.31
C SER A 236 -9.54 -8.85 20.15
N ASN A 237 -8.50 -9.49 19.63
CA ASN A 237 -7.17 -9.49 20.23
C ASN A 237 -6.23 -8.48 19.53
N ALA A 238 -6.78 -7.53 18.77
CA ALA A 238 -5.99 -6.56 18.00
C ALA A 238 -5.13 -5.67 18.89
N ASP A 239 -5.62 -5.31 20.09
CA ASP A 239 -4.89 -4.48 21.05
C ASP A 239 -3.68 -5.22 21.67
N LEU A 240 -3.62 -6.55 21.54
CA LEU A 240 -2.45 -7.34 21.93
C LEU A 240 -1.32 -7.25 20.88
N ILE A 241 -1.63 -6.76 19.67
CA ILE A 241 -0.64 -6.51 18.62
C ILE A 241 -0.06 -5.11 18.84
N GLY A 242 1.27 -5.04 19.04
CA GLY A 242 1.94 -3.76 19.23
C GLY A 242 1.66 -2.78 18.09
N SER A 243 1.43 -1.51 18.42
CA SER A 243 1.04 -0.45 17.47
C SER A 243 1.99 -0.36 16.26
N GLU A 244 3.28 -0.55 16.48
CA GLU A 244 4.31 -0.55 15.43
C GLU A 244 4.13 -1.70 14.42
N ALA A 245 3.83 -2.91 14.90
CA ALA A 245 3.56 -4.07 14.04
C ALA A 245 2.25 -3.90 13.25
N THR A 246 1.23 -3.32 13.89
CA THR A 246 -0.05 -3.01 13.24
C THR A 246 0.12 -1.98 12.13
N SER A 247 0.92 -0.93 12.35
CA SER A 247 1.22 0.07 11.32
C SER A 247 1.92 -0.54 10.11
N GLN A 248 2.93 -1.40 10.31
CA GLN A 248 3.65 -2.06 9.21
C GLN A 248 2.72 -2.96 8.36
N LEU A 249 1.75 -3.63 8.99
CA LEU A 249 0.76 -4.45 8.28
C LEU A 249 -0.26 -3.62 7.49
N LEU A 250 -0.67 -2.46 8.01
CA LEU A 250 -1.64 -1.57 7.37
C LEU A 250 -1.06 -0.84 6.15
N THR A 251 0.17 -0.31 6.25
CA THR A 251 0.83 0.36 5.11
C THR A 251 0.99 -0.59 3.91
N LEU A 252 1.06 -1.89 4.19
CA LEU A 252 1.14 -2.95 3.19
C LEU A 252 -0.18 -3.19 2.44
N ARG A 253 -1.31 -3.04 3.12
CA ARG A 253 -2.64 -3.24 2.52
C ARG A 253 -2.95 -2.14 1.51
N ASP A 254 -2.69 -0.89 1.90
CA ASP A 254 -2.98 0.27 1.07
C ASP A 254 -2.14 0.27 -0.22
N ALA A 255 -0.88 -0.19 -0.13
CA ALA A 255 -0.01 -0.34 -1.30
C ALA A 255 -0.47 -1.42 -2.30
N VAL A 256 -1.18 -2.46 -1.82
CA VAL A 256 -1.75 -3.51 -2.68
C VAL A 256 -3.07 -3.05 -3.30
N GLU A 257 -3.93 -2.35 -2.55
CA GLU A 257 -5.21 -1.83 -3.08
C GLU A 257 -5.00 -0.75 -4.16
N ASP A 258 -3.97 0.10 -4.04
CA ASP A 258 -3.62 1.11 -5.06
C ASP A 258 -3.15 0.50 -6.40
N GLN A 259 -2.50 -0.67 -6.40
CA GLN A 259 -2.12 -1.37 -7.63
C GLN A 259 -3.33 -1.94 -8.40
N TYR A 260 -4.43 -2.26 -7.71
CA TYR A 260 -5.67 -2.74 -8.34
C TYR A 260 -6.61 -1.61 -8.76
N ALA A 261 -6.57 -0.45 -8.10
CA ALA A 261 -7.36 0.72 -8.49
C ALA A 261 -6.86 1.40 -9.78
N GLY A 262 -5.57 1.25 -10.11
CA GLY A 262 -4.96 1.82 -11.33
C GLY A 262 -5.20 1.05 -12.63
N GLN A 263 -5.80 -0.15 -12.59
CA GLN A 263 -6.02 -1.02 -13.76
C GLN A 263 -7.49 -1.18 -14.18
N SER A 264 -8.47 -0.59 -13.48
CA SER A 264 -9.88 -0.66 -13.87
C SER A 264 -10.24 0.40 -14.94
N GLY A 265 -9.57 0.33 -16.09
CA GLY A 265 -9.99 1.00 -17.32
C GLY A 265 -10.56 -0.04 -18.28
N GLU A 266 -11.78 -0.50 -18.04
CA GLU A 266 -12.50 -1.35 -19.01
C GLU A 266 -12.73 -0.57 -20.31
N PRO A 267 -12.37 -1.10 -21.49
CA PRO A 267 -12.87 -0.58 -22.75
C PRO A 267 -14.33 -1.04 -22.91
N ALA A 268 -15.26 -0.09 -22.90
CA ALA A 268 -16.65 -0.33 -23.25
C ALA A 268 -16.74 -0.87 -24.69
N VAL A 269 -16.96 -2.18 -24.84
CA VAL A 269 -17.29 -2.80 -26.12
C VAL A 269 -18.78 -2.56 -26.37
N ASP A 270 -19.06 -1.59 -27.23
CA ASP A 270 -20.38 -1.32 -27.77
C ASP A 270 -20.77 -2.45 -28.75
N ILE A 271 -21.68 -3.33 -28.35
CA ILE A 271 -22.25 -4.36 -29.23
C ILE A 271 -23.59 -3.84 -29.72
N THR A 272 -23.56 -3.15 -30.86
CA THR A 272 -24.74 -2.84 -31.65
C THR A 272 -25.34 -4.13 -32.20
N LEU A 273 -26.52 -4.51 -31.72
CA LEU A 273 -27.33 -5.57 -32.31
C LEU A 273 -27.99 -5.07 -33.60
N ALA A 274 -27.88 -5.86 -34.68
CA ALA A 274 -28.78 -5.80 -35.83
C ALA A 274 -28.95 -7.20 -36.46
N PRO A 275 -30.08 -7.45 -37.16
CA PRO A 275 -30.75 -8.74 -37.10
C PRO A 275 -30.73 -9.52 -38.42
N THR A 276 -30.97 -10.83 -38.32
CA THR A 276 -31.71 -11.66 -39.31
C THR A 276 -32.32 -12.85 -38.59
#